data_AF-A0A2P2KUR1-F1
#
_entry.id   AF-A0A2P2KUR1-F1
#
_cell.length_a   1.000
_cell.length_b   1.000
_cell.length_c   1.000
_cell.angle_alpha   90.00
_cell.angle_beta   90.00
_cell.angle_gamma   90.00
#
_symmetry.space_group_name_H-M   'P 1'
#
loop_
_entity.id
_entity.type
_entity.pdbx_description
1 polymer ?
#
loop_
_entity_poly.entity_id
_entity_poly.type
_entity_poly.pdbx_seq_one_letter_code
_entity_poly.pdbx_strand_id
1 'polypeptide(L)'
;MGNHRTWYTEGCPSKYGWLALIGLALYIIFFSPGMGTVPWIVNSEIYPLRFRGVCGGMAATANWISNLIVAQTFLSLAKAVGTSWAFLVFGGIAVLALTFVLICVPETKGLPIEEIEKMLELRSLHYKFWEKDSKPLEKQDV
;
A
#
# COMPACT_ATOMS: atom_id res chain seq x y z
N MET A 1 -1.44 50.16 6.06
CA MET A 1 -2.12 48.84 6.02
C MET A 1 -2.29 48.43 4.57
N GLY A 2 -1.72 47.30 4.14
CA GLY A 2 -2.05 46.71 2.83
C GLY A 2 -0.90 46.04 2.08
N ASN A 3 -0.81 44.71 2.24
CA ASN A 3 -0.34 43.71 1.26
C ASN A 3 1.15 43.63 0.88
N HIS A 4 1.97 43.05 1.76
CA HIS A 4 3.13 42.23 1.33
C HIS A 4 2.65 40.81 1.02
N ARG A 5 2.04 40.66 -0.16
CA ARG A 5 1.64 39.39 -0.73
C ARG A 5 2.80 38.82 -1.55
N THR A 6 3.84 38.32 -0.89
CA THR A 6 4.91 37.53 -1.53
C THR A 6 4.39 36.14 -1.87
N TRP A 7 3.59 36.06 -2.93
CA TRP A 7 3.24 34.81 -3.57
C TRP A 7 4.42 34.36 -4.43
N TYR A 8 5.26 33.48 -3.88
CA TYR A 8 6.04 32.46 -4.60
C TYR A 8 6.67 32.82 -5.96
N THR A 9 7.27 34.00 -6.13
CA THR A 9 8.03 34.35 -7.35
C THR A 9 9.49 33.91 -7.34
N GLU A 10 9.96 33.29 -6.26
CA GLU A 10 11.23 32.54 -6.24
C GLU A 10 10.94 31.07 -6.55
N GLY A 11 10.33 30.82 -7.71
CA GLY A 11 10.36 29.49 -8.31
C GLY A 11 11.82 29.20 -8.65
N CYS A 12 12.55 28.58 -7.71
CA CYS A 12 13.93 28.21 -7.90
C CYS A 12 14.02 27.51 -9.27
N PRO A 13 14.76 28.04 -10.26
CA PRO A 13 14.90 27.42 -11.57
C PRO A 13 15.88 26.25 -11.42
N SER A 14 15.51 25.28 -10.58
CA SER A 14 16.18 24.00 -10.54
C SER A 14 15.91 23.36 -11.89
N LYS A 15 16.97 23.23 -12.69
CA LYS A 15 16.96 22.51 -13.98
C LYS A 15 16.42 21.08 -13.86
N TYR A 16 16.22 20.58 -12.64
CA TYR A 16 15.76 19.24 -12.29
C TYR A 16 14.36 19.22 -11.62
N GLY A 17 13.68 20.35 -11.45
CA GLY A 17 12.35 20.41 -10.82
C GLY A 17 11.28 19.61 -11.59
N TRP A 18 11.40 19.56 -12.91
CA TRP A 18 10.54 18.73 -13.78
C TRP A 18 10.71 17.23 -13.51
N LEU A 19 11.91 16.76 -13.14
CA LEU A 19 12.15 15.36 -12.76
C LEU A 19 11.42 15.01 -11.45
N ALA A 20 11.42 15.91 -10.47
CA ALA A 20 10.66 15.72 -9.23
C ALA A 20 9.14 15.67 -9.50
N LEU A 21 8.65 16.52 -10.41
CA LEU A 21 7.26 16.51 -10.87
C LEU A 21 6.88 15.20 -11.56
N ILE A 22 7.69 14.72 -12.50
CA ILE A 22 7.46 13.44 -13.19
C ILE A 22 7.53 12.28 -12.18
N GLY A 23 8.51 12.27 -11.29
CA GLY A 23 8.65 11.25 -10.25
C GLY A 23 7.42 11.20 -9.33
N LEU A 24 6.93 12.36 -8.89
CA LEU A 24 5.70 12.45 -8.10
C LEU A 24 4.47 12.00 -8.89
N ALA A 25 4.35 12.38 -10.16
CA ALA A 25 3.24 11.97 -11.01
C ALA A 25 3.21 10.46 -11.21
N LEU A 26 4.36 9.84 -11.53
CA LEU A 26 4.49 8.39 -11.64
C LEU A 26 4.15 7.71 -10.31
N TYR A 27 4.67 8.22 -9.20
CA TYR A 27 4.33 7.70 -7.87
C TYR A 27 2.82 7.69 -7.64
N ILE A 28 2.11 8.78 -7.92
CA ILE A 28 0.65 8.86 -7.73
C ILE A 28 -0.08 7.88 -8.65
N ILE A 29 0.32 7.77 -9.93
CA ILE A 29 -0.31 6.88 -10.90
C ILE A 29 -0.18 5.41 -10.48
N PHE A 30 0.98 4.98 -9.98
CA PHE A 30 1.18 3.60 -9.51
C PHE A 30 0.59 3.37 -8.12
N PHE A 31 0.66 4.35 -7.23
CA PHE A 31 0.15 4.22 -5.86
C PHE A 31 -1.37 4.16 -5.81
N SER A 32 -2.06 4.95 -6.62
CA SER A 32 -3.53 5.09 -6.59
C SER A 32 -4.30 3.78 -6.77
N PRO A 33 -4.07 2.96 -7.84
CA PRO A 33 -4.76 1.68 -8.00
C PRO A 33 -4.12 0.53 -7.21
N GLY A 34 -2.87 0.69 -6.76
CA GLY A 34 -2.13 -0.34 -6.04
C GLY A 34 -2.30 -0.21 -4.53
N MET A 35 -1.29 0.36 -3.87
CA MET A 35 -1.22 0.48 -2.41
C MET A 35 -2.34 1.34 -1.80
N GLY A 36 -2.99 2.22 -2.59
CA GLY A 36 -4.09 3.06 -2.11
C GLY A 36 -5.38 2.31 -1.84
N THR A 37 -5.71 1.30 -2.64
CA THR A 37 -7.02 0.60 -2.59
C THR A 37 -6.90 -0.88 -2.23
N VAL A 38 -5.84 -1.56 -2.68
CA VAL A 38 -5.66 -3.00 -2.50
C VAL A 38 -5.67 -3.42 -1.02
N PRO A 39 -4.94 -2.75 -0.09
CA PRO A 39 -4.95 -3.16 1.31
C PRO A 39 -6.35 -3.09 1.94
N TRP A 40 -7.15 -2.08 1.59
CA TRP A 40 -8.50 -1.92 2.14
C TRP A 40 -9.49 -2.97 1.60
N ILE A 41 -9.31 -3.37 0.34
CA ILE A 41 -10.10 -4.43 -0.30
C ILE A 41 -9.77 -5.78 0.34
N VAL A 42 -8.48 -6.12 0.43
CA VAL A 42 -8.01 -7.37 1.04
C VAL A 42 -8.47 -7.46 2.51
N ASN A 43 -8.40 -6.36 3.26
CA ASN A 43 -8.91 -6.28 4.62
C ASN A 43 -10.42 -6.58 4.71
N SER A 44 -11.18 -6.29 3.67
CA SER A 44 -12.62 -6.57 3.61
C SER A 44 -12.93 -8.01 3.17
N GLU A 45 -12.05 -8.61 2.36
CA GLU A 45 -12.17 -9.99 1.83
C GLU A 45 -11.74 -11.06 2.83
N ILE A 46 -10.69 -10.80 3.63
CA ILE A 46 -10.12 -11.79 4.56
C ILE A 46 -10.98 -11.98 5.82
N TYR A 47 -11.71 -10.94 6.26
CA TYR A 47 -12.40 -11.01 7.55
C TYR A 47 -13.77 -11.68 7.48
N PRO A 48 -14.05 -12.63 8.41
CA PRO A 48 -15.36 -13.25 8.52
C PRO A 48 -16.42 -12.20 8.88
N LEU A 49 -17.63 -12.35 8.31
CA LEU A 49 -18.74 -11.39 8.43
C LEU A 49 -19.02 -10.94 9.87
N ARG A 50 -18.85 -11.84 10.85
CA ARG A 50 -19.12 -11.58 12.27
C ARG A 50 -18.11 -10.66 12.95
N PHE A 51 -16.85 -10.63 12.50
CA PHE A 51 -15.77 -9.85 13.14
C PHE A 51 -15.20 -8.74 12.24
N ARG A 52 -15.68 -8.62 11.00
CA ARG A 52 -15.21 -7.63 10.02
C ARG A 52 -15.15 -6.20 10.55
N GLY A 53 -16.12 -5.78 11.35
CA GLY A 53 -16.12 -4.43 11.95
C GLY A 53 -14.98 -4.20 12.95
N VAL A 54 -14.72 -5.18 13.83
CA VAL A 54 -13.65 -5.08 14.85
C VAL A 54 -12.28 -5.20 14.20
N CYS A 55 -12.08 -6.20 13.35
CA CYS A 55 -10.82 -6.40 12.64
C CYS A 55 -10.50 -5.23 11.70
N GLY A 56 -11.52 -4.72 10.99
CA GLY A 56 -11.40 -3.53 10.16
C GLY A 56 -11.01 -2.28 10.94
N GLY A 57 -11.65 -2.05 12.10
CA GLY A 57 -11.32 -0.93 12.99
C GLY A 57 -9.91 -1.02 13.57
N MET A 58 -9.46 -2.21 13.97
CA MET A 58 -8.09 -2.45 14.44
C MET A 58 -7.06 -2.19 13.33
N ALA A 59 -7.30 -2.70 12.12
CA ALA A 59 -6.44 -2.46 10.97
C ALA A 59 -6.35 -0.97 10.61
N ALA A 60 -7.47 -0.25 10.62
CA ALA A 60 -7.50 1.19 10.39
C ALA A 60 -6.71 1.94 11.47
N THR A 61 -6.88 1.57 12.75
CA THR A 61 -6.15 2.20 13.86
C THR A 61 -4.65 1.99 13.73
N ALA A 62 -4.22 0.77 13.41
CA ALA A 62 -2.81 0.46 13.16
C ALA A 62 -2.24 1.24 11.96
N ASN A 63 -3.03 1.42 10.89
CA ASN A 63 -2.66 2.25 9.75
C ASN A 63 -2.44 3.72 10.15
N TRP A 64 -3.39 4.31 10.89
CA TRP A 64 -3.28 5.70 11.35
C TRP A 64 -2.12 5.92 12.32
N ILE A 65 -1.88 4.98 13.23
CA ILE A 65 -0.72 5.03 14.15
C ILE A 65 0.59 4.97 13.35
N SER A 66 0.69 4.05 12.39
CA SER A 66 1.88 3.94 11.53
C SER A 66 2.11 5.21 10.72
N ASN A 67 1.04 5.82 10.20
CA ASN A 67 1.11 7.11 9.50
C ASN A 67 1.63 8.22 10.41
N LEU A 68 1.16 8.31 11.66
CA LEU A 68 1.66 9.27 12.64
C LEU A 68 3.15 9.06 12.95
N ILE A 69 3.58 7.82 13.13
CA ILE A 69 4.99 7.49 13.37
C ILE A 69 5.84 7.96 12.19
N VAL A 70 5.46 7.61 10.96
CA VAL A 70 6.19 8.01 9.75
C VAL A 70 6.25 9.53 9.62
N ALA A 71 5.14 10.24 9.85
CA ALA A 71 5.12 11.70 9.79
C ALA A 71 6.08 12.34 10.80
N GLN A 72 6.07 11.88 12.06
CA GLN A 72 6.95 12.40 13.12
C GLN A 72 8.43 12.07 12.86
N THR A 73 8.72 10.84 12.44
CA THR A 73 10.08 10.39 12.12
C THR A 73 10.61 11.11 10.89
N PHE A 74 9.78 11.35 9.87
CA PHE A 74 10.18 12.08 8.67
C PHE A 74 10.60 13.51 9.00
N LEU A 75 9.81 14.25 9.79
CA LEU A 75 10.17 15.62 10.18
C LEU A 75 11.50 15.66 10.95
N SER A 76 11.69 14.71 11.87
CA SER A 76 12.93 14.61 12.66
C SER A 76 14.13 14.25 11.78
N LEU A 77 13.99 13.28 10.88
CA LEU A 77 15.05 12.82 9.98
C LEU A 77 15.41 13.87 8.93
N ALA A 78 14.42 14.56 8.37
CA ALA A 78 14.61 15.63 7.40
C ALA A 78 15.39 16.81 8.00
N LYS A 79 15.16 17.13 9.29
CA LYS A 79 15.92 18.16 10.01
C LYS A 79 17.36 17.73 10.32
N ALA A 80 17.61 16.44 10.55
CA ALA A 80 18.92 15.93 10.94
C ALA A 80 19.86 15.69 9.75
N VAL A 81 19.37 15.08 8.66
CA VAL A 81 20.22 14.56 7.56
C VAL A 81 19.88 15.20 6.21
N GLY A 82 18.84 16.02 6.16
CA GLY A 82 18.36 16.66 4.94
C GLY A 82 17.30 15.84 4.20
N THR A 83 16.44 16.55 3.48
CA THR A 83 15.24 16.01 2.83
C THR A 83 15.54 14.90 1.82
N SER A 84 16.61 15.04 1.02
CA SER A 84 16.98 14.07 -0.02
C SER A 84 17.33 12.70 0.56
N TRP A 85 18.13 12.65 1.63
CA TRP A 85 18.53 11.39 2.26
C TRP A 85 17.37 10.74 3.02
N ALA A 86 16.52 11.55 3.64
CA ALA A 86 15.29 11.06 4.28
C ALA A 86 14.40 10.32 3.26
N PHE A 87 14.16 10.91 2.08
CA PHE A 87 13.37 10.27 1.03
C PHE A 87 13.97 8.94 0.54
N LEU A 88 15.29 8.83 0.44
CA LEU A 88 15.95 7.57 0.05
C LEU A 88 15.75 6.47 1.09
N VAL A 89 15.87 6.79 2.38
CA VAL A 89 15.64 5.81 3.46
C VAL A 89 14.20 5.32 3.46
N PHE A 90 13.22 6.23 3.39
CA PHE A 90 11.81 5.84 3.33
C PHE A 90 11.46 5.11 2.02
N GLY A 91 12.05 5.50 0.89
CA GLY A 91 11.91 4.80 -0.38
C GLY A 91 12.45 3.37 -0.32
N GLY A 92 13.62 3.16 0.29
CA GLY A 92 14.18 1.83 0.50
C GLY A 92 13.31 0.95 1.39
N ILE A 93 12.80 1.50 2.50
CA ILE A 93 11.85 0.80 3.37
C ILE A 93 10.57 0.43 2.61
N ALA A 94 10.06 1.32 1.75
CA ALA A 94 8.88 1.06 0.94
C ALA A 94 9.10 -0.09 -0.05
N VAL A 95 10.27 -0.18 -0.70
CA VAL A 95 10.61 -1.28 -1.61
C VAL A 95 10.74 -2.61 -0.86
N LEU A 96 11.35 -2.61 0.33
CA LEU A 96 11.42 -3.80 1.18
C LEU A 96 10.03 -4.26 1.63
N ALA A 97 9.18 -3.31 2.05
CA ALA A 97 7.79 -3.59 2.43
C ALA A 97 6.98 -4.12 1.24
N LEU A 98 7.14 -3.55 0.05
CA LEU A 98 6.51 -4.05 -1.17
C LEU A 98 6.95 -5.48 -1.48
N THR A 99 8.25 -5.76 -1.38
CA THR A 99 8.80 -7.12 -1.58
C THR A 99 8.21 -8.10 -0.57
N PHE A 100 8.14 -7.70 0.70
CA PHE A 100 7.50 -8.50 1.74
C PHE A 100 6.02 -8.76 1.45
N VAL A 101 5.27 -7.76 1.01
CA VAL A 101 3.86 -7.91 0.63
C VAL A 101 3.71 -8.87 -0.55
N LEU A 102 4.53 -8.73 -1.60
CA LEU A 102 4.48 -9.62 -2.76
C LEU A 102 4.77 -11.08 -2.40
N ILE A 103 5.63 -11.33 -1.41
CA ILE A 103 5.99 -12.68 -0.97
C ILE A 103 4.94 -13.21 0.03
N CYS A 104 4.63 -12.45 1.08
CA CYS A 104 3.83 -12.92 2.21
C CYS A 104 2.31 -12.78 2.06
N VAL A 105 1.80 -11.92 1.18
CA VAL A 105 0.35 -11.74 0.99
C VAL A 105 -0.11 -12.65 -0.14
N PRO A 106 -0.87 -13.72 0.14
CA PRO A 106 -1.45 -14.56 -0.90
C PRO A 106 -2.52 -13.78 -1.67
N GLU A 107 -2.60 -13.98 -2.98
CA GLU A 107 -3.68 -13.46 -3.83
C GLU A 107 -5.05 -13.95 -3.32
N THR A 108 -5.89 -13.03 -2.85
CA THR A 108 -7.28 -13.30 -2.43
C THR A 108 -8.30 -13.04 -3.55
N LYS A 109 -7.85 -12.57 -4.72
CA LYS A 109 -8.73 -12.11 -5.79
C LYS A 109 -9.57 -13.24 -6.39
N GLY A 110 -10.89 -13.08 -6.32
CA GLY A 110 -11.86 -13.89 -7.07
C GLY A 110 -12.29 -15.19 -6.40
N LEU A 111 -11.87 -15.47 -5.16
CA LEU A 111 -12.33 -16.63 -4.40
C LEU A 111 -13.61 -16.28 -3.61
N PRO A 112 -14.63 -17.15 -3.61
CA PRO A 112 -15.80 -16.98 -2.75
C PRO A 112 -15.37 -17.00 -1.27
N ILE A 113 -16.03 -16.20 -0.44
CA ILE A 113 -15.70 -16.00 0.99
C ILE A 113 -15.62 -17.35 1.74
N GLU A 114 -16.44 -18.32 1.35
CA GLU A 114 -16.48 -19.68 1.92
C GLU A 114 -15.23 -20.51 1.56
N GLU A 115 -14.63 -20.32 0.37
CA GLU A 115 -13.34 -20.93 0.02
C GLU A 115 -12.17 -20.22 0.68
N ILE A 116 -12.27 -18.90 0.94
CA ILE A 116 -11.28 -18.15 1.72
C ILE A 116 -11.25 -18.66 3.17
N GLU A 117 -12.42 -18.88 3.78
CA GLU A 117 -12.53 -19.44 5.14
C GLU A 117 -11.95 -20.85 5.21
N LYS A 118 -12.29 -21.74 4.26
CA LYS A 118 -11.65 -23.07 4.15
C LYS A 118 -10.15 -23.02 3.87
N MET A 119 -9.68 -22.09 3.04
CA MET A 119 -8.25 -21.90 2.77
C MET A 119 -7.50 -21.40 4.00
N LEU A 120 -8.09 -20.53 4.81
CA LEU A 120 -7.49 -20.03 6.05
C LEU A 120 -7.51 -21.09 7.16
N GLU A 121 -8.56 -21.91 7.24
CA GLU A 121 -8.63 -23.06 8.16
C GLU A 121 -7.66 -24.20 7.78
N LEU A 122 -7.46 -24.46 6.48
CA LEU A 122 -6.54 -25.50 6.00
C LEU A 122 -5.08 -25.03 5.87
N ARG A 123 -4.80 -23.72 5.71
CA ARG A 123 -3.43 -23.23 5.54
C ARG A 123 -2.68 -23.06 6.86
N SER A 124 -2.10 -24.18 7.29
CA SER A 124 -0.65 -24.22 7.53
C SER A 124 0.08 -23.75 6.25
N LEU A 125 0.73 -22.59 6.31
CA LEU A 125 1.60 -21.94 5.31
C LEU A 125 1.96 -22.78 4.05
N HIS A 126 1.10 -22.80 3.03
CA HIS A 126 1.48 -23.27 1.69
C HIS A 126 1.56 -22.08 0.72
N TYR A 127 2.80 -21.69 0.42
CA TYR A 127 3.17 -20.74 -0.63
C TYR A 127 2.92 -21.36 -2.01
N LYS A 128 1.69 -21.25 -2.55
CA LYS A 128 1.44 -21.46 -3.99
C LYS A 128 1.45 -20.10 -4.68
N PHE A 129 2.65 -19.65 -5.04
CA PHE A 129 2.92 -18.33 -5.61
C PHE A 129 2.66 -18.25 -7.14
N TRP A 130 2.41 -19.37 -7.81
CA TRP A 130 2.17 -19.37 -9.25
C TRP A 130 1.63 -20.74 -9.70
N GLU A 131 0.32 -20.95 -9.67
CA GLU A 131 -0.28 -22.05 -10.43
C GLU A 131 -1.19 -21.45 -11.49
N LYS A 132 -0.61 -21.34 -12.69
CA LYS A 132 -1.29 -20.97 -13.93
C LYS A 132 -2.46 -21.92 -14.12
N ASP A 133 -3.66 -21.36 -14.15
CA ASP A 133 -4.91 -22.07 -14.38
C ASP A 133 -4.80 -23.03 -15.57
N SER A 134 -5.16 -24.29 -15.37
CA SER A 134 -5.69 -25.14 -16.45
C SER A 134 -6.41 -26.35 -15.88
N LYS A 135 -7.72 -26.22 -15.70
CA LYS A 135 -8.71 -26.92 -16.56
C LYS A 135 -10.15 -26.59 -16.13
N PRO A 136 -11.05 -26.24 -17.06
CA PRO A 136 -12.47 -26.17 -16.77
C PRO A 136 -12.98 -27.59 -16.51
N LEU A 137 -13.55 -27.83 -15.33
CA LEU A 137 -14.31 -29.05 -15.09
C LEU A 137 -15.60 -28.95 -15.88
N GLU A 138 -15.60 -29.70 -16.96
CA GLU A 138 -16.70 -30.04 -17.83
C GLU A 138 -17.95 -30.45 -17.02
N LYS A 139 -19.09 -29.93 -17.47
CA LYS A 139 -20.44 -30.18 -16.95
C LYS A 139 -20.66 -31.65 -16.62
N GLN A 140 -21.16 -31.94 -15.43
CA GLN A 140 -22.01 -33.11 -15.21
C GLN A 140 -23.44 -32.64 -14.94
N ASP A 141 -24.15 -32.38 -16.02
CA ASP A 141 -25.60 -32.57 -16.10
C ASP A 141 -25.80 -34.00 -16.65
N VAL A 142 -26.25 -34.95 -15.81
CA VAL A 142 -27.31 -35.98 -15.99
C VAL A 142 -27.41 -36.78 -14.70
#